data_AF-A0A7W5ALC4-F1
#
_entry.id   AF-A0A7W5ALC4-F1
#
_cell.length_a   1.000
_cell.length_b   1.000
_cell.length_c   1.000
_cell.angle_alpha   90.00
_cell.angle_beta   90.00
_cell.angle_gamma   90.00
#
_symmetry.space_group_name_H-M   'P 1'
#
loop_
_entity.id
_entity.type
_entity.pdbx_description
1 polymer ?
#
loop_
_entity_poly.entity_id
_entity_poly.type
_entity_poly.pdbx_seq_one_letter_code
_entity_poly.pdbx_strand_id
1 'polypeptide(L)'
;MTKHPGTADLADQLRLLDQAIRGLSQHIATLESGSLTLETWQNAAAALGTRMAAMDEAANAINSHFGLTSAQSRILRYLKDHVGEVVTNDQLCGVSGVRDTTRRLRELREIHGWMISSNVHRDDLSPGQYVLESLEPRMIRSSSRYA
;
A
#
# COMPACT_ATOMS: atom_id res chain seq x y z
N MET A 1 3.89 -13.70 -27.17
CA MET A 1 3.70 -14.89 -26.30
C MET A 1 4.44 -14.64 -24.99
N THR A 2 3.79 -14.00 -24.04
CA THR A 2 4.34 -13.71 -22.71
C THR A 2 4.22 -14.97 -21.85
N LYS A 3 5.35 -15.57 -21.48
CA LYS A 3 5.39 -16.64 -20.48
C LYS A 3 4.77 -16.08 -19.18
N HIS A 4 3.64 -16.63 -18.76
CA HIS A 4 3.13 -16.40 -17.40
C HIS A 4 4.12 -17.06 -16.42
N PRO A 5 4.76 -16.30 -15.51
CA PRO A 5 5.60 -16.89 -14.49
C PRO A 5 4.71 -17.67 -13.54
N GLY A 6 5.15 -18.90 -13.26
CA GLY A 6 4.33 -19.99 -12.79
C GLY A 6 3.84 -19.86 -11.35
N THR A 7 2.92 -20.75 -11.02
CA THR A 7 2.42 -21.05 -9.67
C THR A 7 3.52 -21.38 -8.66
N ALA A 8 4.72 -21.75 -9.10
CA ALA A 8 5.91 -21.90 -8.25
C ALA A 8 6.37 -20.57 -7.63
N ASP A 9 6.16 -19.42 -8.27
CA ASP A 9 6.58 -18.10 -7.77
C ASP A 9 5.69 -17.62 -6.62
N LEU A 10 4.36 -17.70 -6.76
CA LEU A 10 3.44 -17.17 -5.73
C LEU A 10 3.54 -17.92 -4.39
N ALA A 11 3.66 -19.25 -4.43
CA ALA A 11 3.82 -20.05 -3.22
C ALA A 11 5.14 -19.72 -2.49
N ASP A 12 6.22 -19.46 -3.23
CA ASP A 12 7.49 -18.99 -2.68
C ASP A 12 7.34 -17.62 -2.02
N GLN A 13 6.70 -16.65 -2.67
CA GLN A 13 6.50 -15.32 -2.10
C GLN A 13 5.64 -15.35 -0.82
N LEU A 14 4.60 -16.18 -0.78
CA LEU A 14 3.78 -16.35 0.43
C LEU A 14 4.59 -16.96 1.59
N ARG A 15 5.49 -17.91 1.29
CA ARG A 15 6.41 -18.47 2.29
C ARG A 15 7.40 -17.43 2.80
N LEU A 16 7.98 -16.63 1.92
CA LEU A 16 8.90 -15.54 2.30
C LEU A 16 8.19 -14.50 3.18
N LEU A 17 6.95 -14.16 2.85
CA LEU A 17 6.13 -13.26 3.66
C LEU A 17 5.87 -13.81 5.07
N ASP A 18 5.44 -15.08 5.18
CA ASP A 18 5.25 -15.75 6.48
C ASP A 18 6.55 -15.81 7.28
N GLN A 19 7.67 -16.14 6.65
CA GLN A 19 8.99 -16.18 7.29
C GLN A 19 9.42 -14.80 7.82
N ALA A 20 9.18 -13.73 7.06
CA ALA A 20 9.47 -12.36 7.49
C ALA A 20 8.66 -11.98 8.74
N ILE A 21 7.36 -12.30 8.75
CA ILE A 21 6.45 -12.04 9.88
C ILE A 21 6.87 -12.83 11.12
N ARG A 22 7.17 -14.13 10.99
CA ARG A 22 7.66 -14.94 12.11
C ARG A 22 8.98 -14.42 12.66
N GLY A 23 9.89 -14.00 11.79
CA GLY A 23 11.15 -13.41 12.19
C GLY A 23 10.97 -12.12 13.00
N LEU A 24 9.99 -11.28 12.65
CA LEU A 24 9.64 -10.08 13.43
C LEU A 24 9.16 -10.47 14.83
N SER A 25 8.22 -11.41 14.92
CA SER A 25 7.67 -11.88 16.20
C SER A 25 8.74 -12.49 17.11
N GLN A 26 9.58 -13.37 16.57
CA GLN A 26 10.68 -13.99 17.32
C GLN A 26 11.67 -12.95 17.84
N HIS A 27 11.99 -11.93 17.04
CA HIS A 27 12.93 -10.90 17.46
C HIS A 27 12.37 -10.06 18.62
N ILE A 28 11.10 -9.64 18.54
CA ILE A 28 10.43 -8.93 19.64
C ILE A 28 10.40 -9.78 20.91
N ALA A 29 10.16 -11.09 20.79
CA ALA A 29 10.10 -12.00 21.94
C ALA A 29 11.45 -12.12 22.70
N THR A 30 12.58 -11.78 22.06
CA THR A 30 13.89 -11.77 22.73
C THR A 30 14.16 -10.51 23.55
N LEU A 31 13.32 -9.48 23.41
CA LEU A 31 13.48 -8.23 24.14
C LEU A 31 12.86 -8.34 25.54
N GLU A 32 13.72 -8.51 26.55
CA GLU A 32 13.31 -8.48 27.95
C GLU A 32 13.22 -7.04 28.45
N SER A 33 12.03 -6.62 28.90
CA SER A 33 11.77 -5.24 29.34
C SER A 33 12.64 -4.79 30.53
N GLY A 34 13.13 -5.72 31.34
CA GLY A 34 14.00 -5.44 32.51
C GLY A 34 15.47 -5.21 32.18
N SER A 35 15.92 -5.50 30.95
CA SER A 35 17.33 -5.39 30.52
C SER A 35 17.52 -4.51 29.27
N LEU A 36 16.47 -3.83 28.82
CA LEU A 36 16.49 -3.02 27.61
C LEU A 36 17.37 -1.77 27.80
N THR A 37 18.48 -1.73 27.07
CA THR A 37 19.36 -0.57 26.93
C THR A 37 19.12 0.15 25.60
N LEU A 38 19.59 1.39 25.46
CA LEU A 38 19.55 2.11 24.18
C LEU A 38 20.25 1.32 23.05
N GLU A 39 21.40 0.72 23.33
CA GLU A 39 22.14 -0.08 22.35
C GLU A 39 21.36 -1.32 21.90
N THR A 40 20.84 -2.10 22.86
CA THR A 40 20.02 -3.28 22.54
C THR A 40 18.75 -2.91 21.78
N TRP A 41 18.13 -1.78 22.12
CA TRP A 41 16.98 -1.25 21.38
C TRP A 41 17.34 -0.82 19.95
N GLN A 42 18.43 -0.09 19.74
CA GLN A 42 18.82 0.36 18.39
C GLN A 42 19.17 -0.83 17.49
N ASN A 43 19.89 -1.82 18.01
CA ASN A 43 20.16 -3.07 17.30
C ASN A 43 18.86 -3.82 16.96
N ALA A 44 17.91 -3.83 17.90
CA ALA A 44 16.63 -4.47 17.67
C ALA A 44 15.79 -3.75 16.60
N ALA A 45 15.71 -2.42 16.68
CA ALA A 45 15.03 -1.59 15.69
C ALA A 45 15.61 -1.79 14.28
N ALA A 46 16.93 -1.89 14.14
CA ALA A 46 17.58 -2.19 12.87
C ALA A 46 17.17 -3.55 12.31
N ALA A 47 17.18 -4.60 13.15
CA ALA A 47 16.76 -5.95 12.76
C ALA A 47 15.28 -6.01 12.36
N LEU A 48 14.40 -5.31 13.09
CA LEU A 48 12.99 -5.15 12.71
C LEU A 48 12.87 -4.48 11.33
N GLY A 49 13.62 -3.41 11.09
CA GLY A 49 13.64 -2.70 9.80
C GLY A 49 14.03 -3.62 8.63
N THR A 50 15.07 -4.43 8.77
CA THR A 50 15.48 -5.39 7.73
C THR A 50 14.38 -6.40 7.43
N ARG A 51 13.65 -6.87 8.45
CA ARG A 51 12.57 -7.83 8.27
C ARG A 51 11.31 -7.20 7.67
N MET A 52 10.99 -5.96 8.03
CA MET A 52 9.94 -5.20 7.37
C MET A 52 10.25 -4.98 5.88
N ALA A 53 11.51 -4.69 5.53
CA ALA A 53 11.92 -4.59 4.13
C ALA A 53 11.73 -5.90 3.35
N ALA A 54 12.05 -7.05 3.95
CA ALA A 54 11.81 -8.36 3.35
C ALA A 54 10.30 -8.66 3.18
N MET A 55 9.48 -8.24 4.15
CA MET A 55 8.02 -8.33 4.06
C MET A 55 7.48 -7.48 2.89
N ASP A 56 7.97 -6.25 2.75
CA ASP A 56 7.59 -5.35 1.66
C ASP A 56 7.99 -5.91 0.28
N GLU A 57 9.19 -6.50 0.17
CA GLU A 57 9.66 -7.14 -1.06
C GLU A 57 8.76 -8.31 -1.47
N ALA A 58 8.47 -9.23 -0.55
CA ALA A 58 7.59 -10.37 -0.81
C ALA A 58 6.16 -9.91 -1.19
N ALA A 59 5.61 -8.94 -0.47
CA ALA A 59 4.31 -8.36 -0.80
C ALA A 59 4.31 -7.69 -2.17
N ASN A 60 5.39 -7.00 -2.56
CA ASN A 60 5.54 -6.41 -3.87
C ASN A 60 5.62 -7.44 -5.00
N ALA A 61 6.28 -8.57 -4.77
CA ALA A 61 6.33 -9.68 -5.72
C ALA A 61 4.93 -10.30 -5.92
N ILE A 62 4.18 -10.53 -4.83
CA ILE A 62 2.78 -10.99 -4.88
C ILE A 62 1.92 -10.00 -5.67
N ASN A 63 2.02 -8.70 -5.39
CA ASN A 63 1.28 -7.67 -6.13
C ASN A 63 1.61 -7.70 -7.63
N SER A 64 2.88 -7.88 -7.98
CA SER A 64 3.35 -7.94 -9.37
C SER A 64 2.81 -9.18 -10.10
N HIS A 65 2.63 -10.30 -9.40
CA HIS A 65 1.98 -11.50 -9.95
C HIS A 65 0.55 -11.19 -10.45
N PHE A 66 -0.17 -10.29 -9.77
CA PHE A 66 -1.50 -9.82 -10.18
C PHE A 66 -1.48 -8.62 -11.14
N GLY A 67 -0.30 -8.24 -11.66
CA GLY A 67 -0.15 -7.07 -12.55
C GLY A 67 -0.27 -5.71 -11.84
N LEU A 68 -0.24 -5.68 -10.51
CA LEU A 68 -0.33 -4.46 -9.71
C LEU A 68 1.07 -3.89 -9.45
N THR A 69 1.63 -3.25 -10.47
CA THR A 69 3.05 -2.83 -10.50
C THR A 69 3.31 -1.42 -9.96
N SER A 70 2.28 -0.63 -9.65
CA SER A 70 2.43 0.71 -9.07
C SER A 70 1.52 0.96 -7.87
N ALA A 71 2.00 1.76 -6.91
CA ALA A 71 1.21 2.23 -5.78
C ALA A 71 -0.15 2.84 -6.21
N GLN A 72 -0.14 3.63 -7.29
CA GLN A 72 -1.35 4.24 -7.83
C GLN A 72 -2.35 3.17 -8.34
N SER A 73 -1.88 2.19 -9.12
CA SER A 73 -2.72 1.10 -9.63
C SER A 73 -3.31 0.24 -8.51
N ARG A 74 -2.54 -0.01 -7.44
CA ARG A 74 -2.97 -0.74 -6.25
C ARG A 74 -4.06 0.01 -5.49
N ILE A 75 -3.86 1.30 -5.25
CA ILE A 75 -4.85 2.19 -4.61
C ILE A 75 -6.14 2.19 -5.42
N LEU A 76 -6.06 2.41 -6.73
CA LEU A 76 -7.25 2.44 -7.57
C LEU A 76 -7.98 1.10 -7.60
N ARG A 77 -7.25 -0.02 -7.70
CA ARG A 77 -7.85 -1.35 -7.64
C ARG A 77 -8.63 -1.55 -6.34
N TYR A 78 -8.00 -1.23 -5.20
CA TYR A 78 -8.64 -1.35 -3.89
C TYR A 78 -9.88 -0.46 -3.78
N LEU A 79 -9.79 0.81 -4.19
CA LEU A 79 -10.92 1.75 -4.19
C LEU A 79 -12.09 1.27 -5.05
N LYS A 80 -11.81 0.67 -6.22
CA LYS A 80 -12.86 0.12 -7.11
C LYS A 80 -13.59 -1.07 -6.51
N ASP A 81 -12.91 -1.86 -5.68
CA ASP A 81 -13.51 -2.98 -4.96
C ASP A 81 -14.31 -2.50 -3.72
N HIS A 82 -14.19 -1.23 -3.33
CA HIS A 82 -14.83 -0.60 -2.16
C HIS A 82 -15.55 0.72 -2.52
N VAL A 83 -16.23 0.75 -3.67
CA VAL A 83 -16.95 1.96 -4.14
C VAL A 83 -18.05 2.34 -3.16
N GLY A 84 -18.13 3.63 -2.82
CA GLY A 84 -19.09 4.16 -1.85
C GLY A 84 -18.74 3.87 -0.38
N GLU A 85 -17.73 3.05 -0.11
CA GLU A 85 -17.27 2.74 1.24
C GLU A 85 -16.15 3.70 1.70
N VAL A 86 -16.10 3.95 3.00
CA VAL A 86 -15.03 4.74 3.61
C VAL A 86 -13.77 3.90 3.73
N VAL A 87 -12.70 4.34 3.05
CA VAL A 87 -11.36 3.77 3.19
C VAL A 87 -10.43 4.75 3.90
N THR A 88 -9.50 4.22 4.68
CA THR A 88 -8.56 5.01 5.48
C THR A 88 -7.19 5.11 4.80
N ASN A 89 -6.44 6.16 5.11
CA ASN A 89 -5.06 6.31 4.64
C ASN A 89 -4.18 5.12 5.05
N ASP A 90 -4.39 4.53 6.23
CA ASP A 90 -3.61 3.38 6.69
C ASP A 90 -3.87 2.13 5.84
N GLN A 91 -5.13 1.86 5.49
CA GLN A 91 -5.46 0.82 4.50
C GLN A 91 -4.79 1.12 3.16
N LEU A 92 -4.87 2.37 2.69
CA LEU A 92 -4.25 2.78 1.43
C LEU A 92 -2.71 2.65 1.46
N CYS A 93 -2.06 2.93 2.59
CA CYS A 93 -0.63 2.71 2.80
C CYS A 93 -0.30 1.22 2.71
N GLY A 94 -1.08 0.38 3.38
CA GLY A 94 -0.91 -1.08 3.35
C GLY A 94 -1.03 -1.67 1.94
N VAL A 95 -2.08 -1.31 1.19
CA VAL A 95 -2.27 -1.84 -0.18
C VAL A 95 -1.25 -1.28 -1.18
N SER A 96 -0.83 -0.04 -0.99
CA SER A 96 0.07 0.63 -1.94
C SER A 96 1.53 0.30 -1.71
N GLY A 97 1.92 -0.05 -0.48
CA GLY A 97 3.31 -0.21 -0.05
C GLY A 97 4.05 1.13 0.08
N VAL A 98 3.34 2.25 0.19
CA VAL A 98 3.95 3.58 0.40
C VAL A 98 3.34 4.30 1.60
N ARG A 99 4.14 5.10 2.30
CA ARG A 99 3.71 5.82 3.52
C ARG A 99 2.86 7.06 3.26
N ASP A 100 2.97 7.68 2.09
CA ASP A 100 2.18 8.86 1.70
C ASP A 100 1.40 8.57 0.41
N THR A 101 0.10 8.43 0.56
CA THR A 101 -0.84 8.13 -0.52
C THR A 101 -1.44 9.39 -1.14
N THR A 102 -1.29 10.55 -0.50
CA THR A 102 -1.95 11.82 -0.86
C THR A 102 -1.62 12.25 -2.27
N ARG A 103 -0.35 12.07 -2.69
CA ARG A 103 0.06 12.38 -4.06
C ARG A 103 -0.57 11.44 -5.08
N ARG A 104 -0.70 10.15 -4.78
CA ARG A 104 -1.33 9.15 -5.68
C ARG A 104 -2.82 9.42 -5.83
N LEU A 105 -3.49 9.77 -4.73
CA LEU A 105 -4.89 10.17 -4.74
C LEU A 105 -5.12 11.46 -5.53
N ARG A 106 -4.20 12.44 -5.45
CA ARG A 106 -4.24 13.64 -6.31
C ARG A 106 -4.10 13.27 -7.78
N GLU A 107 -3.11 12.46 -8.16
CA GLU A 107 -2.94 12.00 -9.55
C GLU A 107 -4.20 11.28 -10.05
N LEU A 108 -4.79 10.39 -9.26
CA LEU A 108 -6.03 9.69 -9.62
C LEU A 108 -7.20 10.64 -9.86
N ARG A 109 -7.33 11.71 -9.07
CA ARG A 109 -8.38 12.73 -9.24
C ARG A 109 -8.13 13.65 -10.42
N GLU A 110 -6.92 14.20 -10.51
CA GLU A 110 -6.59 15.32 -11.39
C GLU A 110 -6.13 14.88 -12.78
N ILE A 111 -5.46 13.74 -12.89
CA ILE A 111 -4.90 13.20 -14.14
C ILE A 111 -5.77 12.09 -14.71
N HIS A 112 -6.36 11.26 -13.85
CA HIS A 112 -7.15 10.08 -14.28
C HIS A 112 -8.66 10.24 -14.09
N GLY A 113 -9.11 11.34 -13.46
CA GLY A 113 -10.52 11.73 -13.43
C GLY A 113 -11.38 10.97 -12.41
N TRP A 114 -10.76 10.16 -11.55
CA TRP A 114 -11.49 9.38 -10.54
C TRP A 114 -12.12 10.29 -9.48
N MET A 115 -13.38 10.03 -9.19
CA MET A 115 -14.16 10.79 -8.21
C MET A 115 -13.87 10.32 -6.79
N ILE A 116 -12.72 10.74 -6.26
CA ILE A 116 -12.32 10.38 -4.90
C ILE A 116 -12.59 11.55 -3.96
N SER A 117 -13.54 11.38 -3.05
CA SER A 117 -13.83 12.35 -2.00
C SER A 117 -12.91 12.17 -0.79
N SER A 118 -12.80 13.23 -0.01
CA SER A 118 -12.11 13.28 1.28
C SER A 118 -12.86 14.26 2.18
N ASN A 119 -12.37 14.49 3.41
CA ASN A 119 -12.90 15.49 4.34
C ASN A 119 -12.94 16.95 3.82
N VAL A 120 -12.37 17.23 2.64
CA VAL A 120 -12.45 18.54 1.97
C VAL A 120 -13.70 18.67 1.11
N HIS A 121 -14.23 17.54 0.64
CA HIS A 121 -15.39 17.48 -0.27
C HIS A 121 -16.66 17.03 0.46
N ARG A 122 -16.52 16.37 1.61
CA ARG A 122 -17.56 15.70 2.38
C ARG A 122 -17.36 15.94 3.87
N ASP A 123 -18.36 16.50 4.52
CA ASP A 123 -18.31 16.84 5.95
C ASP A 123 -18.44 15.60 6.86
N ASP A 124 -18.93 14.48 6.33
CA ASP A 124 -19.04 13.21 7.04
C ASP A 124 -17.71 12.41 7.09
N LEU A 125 -16.69 12.85 6.36
CA LEU A 125 -15.37 12.21 6.33
C LEU A 125 -14.40 12.89 7.30
N SER A 126 -13.68 12.09 8.07
CA SER A 126 -12.55 12.54 8.89
C SER A 126 -11.28 12.73 8.06
N PRO A 127 -10.30 13.53 8.52
CA PRO A 127 -8.98 13.59 7.90
C PRO A 127 -8.38 12.19 7.71
N GLY A 128 -7.86 11.92 6.51
CA GLY A 128 -7.32 10.61 6.15
C GLY A 128 -8.37 9.56 5.75
N GLN A 129 -9.65 9.93 5.65
CA GLN A 129 -10.69 9.09 5.05
C GLN A 129 -10.99 9.51 3.62
N TYR A 130 -11.26 8.52 2.77
CA TYR A 130 -11.55 8.70 1.36
C TYR A 130 -12.71 7.80 0.93
N VAL A 131 -13.43 8.21 -0.10
CA VAL A 131 -14.48 7.41 -0.75
C VAL A 131 -14.31 7.53 -2.25
N LEU A 132 -14.32 6.42 -2.98
CA LEU A 132 -14.52 6.46 -4.42
C LEU A 132 -16.02 6.54 -4.70
N GLU A 133 -16.48 7.64 -5.26
CA GLU A 133 -17.91 7.93 -5.43
C GLU A 133 -18.55 7.14 -6.57
N SER A 134 -17.78 6.80 -7.62
CA SER A 134 -18.28 5.98 -8.72
C SER A 134 -17.18 5.24 -9.46
N LEU A 135 -17.58 4.22 -10.23
CA LEU A 135 -16.70 3.46 -11.13
C LEU A 135 -16.45 4.18 -12.48
N GLU A 136 -17.09 5.32 -12.70
CA GLU A 136 -16.98 6.09 -13.94
C GLU A 136 -16.08 7.32 -13.72
N PRO A 137 -14.84 7.31 -14.25
CA PRO A 137 -13.98 8.48 -14.16
C PRO A 137 -14.55 9.61 -15.02
N ARG A 138 -14.42 10.85 -14.53
CA ARG A 138 -14.78 12.03 -15.32
C ARG A 138 -13.83 12.18 -16.50
N MET A 139 -14.40 12.61 -17.63
CA MET A 139 -13.61 13.04 -18.77
C MET A 139 -12.78 14.28 -18.39
N ILE A 140 -11.46 14.12 -18.31
CA ILE A 140 -10.55 15.26 -18.17
C ILE A 140 -10.33 15.85 -19.56
N ARG A 141 -10.90 17.03 -19.81
CA ARG A 141 -10.55 17.80 -21.00
C ARG A 141 -9.08 18.20 -20.88
N SER A 142 -8.24 17.68 -21.77
CA SER A 142 -6.88 18.18 -21.90
C SER A 142 -6.96 19.67 -22.21
N SER A 143 -6.49 20.50 -21.28
CA SER A 143 -6.27 21.90 -21.58
C SER A 143 -5.15 21.93 -22.61
N SER A 144 -5.49 22.02 -23.89
CA SER A 144 -4.54 22.36 -24.95
C SER A 144 -4.01 23.76 -24.64
N ARG A 145 -2.97 23.83 -23.82
CA ARG A 145 -2.17 25.03 -23.59
C ARG A 145 -0.77 24.84 -24.13
N TYR A 146 -0.61 24.06 -25.21
CA TYR A 146 0.56 24.04 -26.08
C TYR A 146 0.11 23.50 -27.45
N ALA A 147 -0.56 24.35 -28.22
CA ALA A 147 -0.71 24.23 -29.66
C ALA A 147 -0.27 25.55 -30.28
#